data_AF-A0A5D3EDX9-F1
#
_entry.id   AF-A0A5D3EDX9-F1
#
_cell.length_a   1.000
_cell.length_b   1.000
_cell.length_c   1.000
_cell.angle_alpha   90.00
_cell.angle_beta   90.00
_cell.angle_gamma   90.00
#
_symmetry.space_group_name_H-M   'P 1'
#
loop_
_entity.id
_entity.type
_entity.pdbx_description
1 polymer ?
#
loop_
_entity_poly.entity_id
_entity_poly.type
_entity_poly.pdbx_seq_one_letter_code
_entity_poly.pdbx_strand_id
1 'polypeptide(L)' 'MENQRRITKVREALANGRVSAVEFYKDGSGACFQYLDPTGDHGCPCTMASSFKIEEALEIISGFRFKQHELKTCF' A
#
# COMPACT_ATOMS: atom_id res chain seq x y z
N MET A 1 12.85 -6.30 10.29
CA MET A 1 12.37 -7.50 9.55
C MET A 1 10.87 -7.44 9.26
N GLU A 2 10.01 -7.10 10.22
CA GLU A 2 8.56 -7.05 10.00
C GLU A 2 8.10 -5.86 9.15
N ASN A 3 8.65 -4.65 9.38
CA ASN A 3 8.33 -3.47 8.56
C ASN A 3 8.73 -3.64 7.10
N GLN A 4 9.91 -4.23 6.80
CA GLN A 4 10.29 -4.55 5.41
C GLN A 4 9.25 -5.44 4.72
N ARG A 5 8.76 -6.49 5.41
CA ARG A 5 7.73 -7.38 4.85
C ARG A 5 6.43 -6.63 4.55
N ARG A 6 6.01 -5.73 5.45
CA ARG A 6 4.83 -4.88 5.25
C ARG A 6 5.03 -3.93 4.05
N ILE A 7 6.18 -3.27 3.96
CA ILE A 7 6.56 -2.42 2.83
C ILE A 7 6.50 -3.20 1.50
N THR A 8 7.10 -4.40 1.46
CA THR A 8 7.06 -5.27 0.26
C THR A 8 5.63 -5.62 -0.13
N LYS A 9 4.78 -6.04 0.82
CA LYS A 9 3.37 -6.35 0.56
C LYS A 9 2.62 -5.17 -0.05
N VAL A 10 2.80 -3.96 0.49
CA VAL A 10 2.11 -2.77 -0.04
C VAL A 10 2.64 -2.40 -1.42
N ARG A 11 3.96 -2.51 -1.66
CA ARG A 11 4.54 -2.29 -3.00
C ARG A 11 4.03 -3.32 -4.02
N GLU A 12 3.87 -4.58 -3.64
CA GLU A 12 3.26 -5.60 -4.50
C GLU A 12 1.79 -5.27 -4.78
N ALA A 13 1.04 -4.82 -3.79
CA ALA A 13 -0.34 -4.38 -3.99
C ALA A 13 -0.41 -3.17 -4.94
N LEU A 14 0.52 -2.21 -4.85
CA LEU A 14 0.61 -1.07 -5.78
C LEU A 14 0.91 -1.52 -7.20
N ALA A 15 1.87 -2.43 -7.36
CA ALA A 15 2.27 -2.97 -8.67
C ALA A 15 1.12 -3.70 -9.37
N ASN A 16 0.24 -4.35 -8.60
CA ASN A 16 -0.92 -5.09 -9.11
C ASN A 16 -2.21 -4.26 -9.19
N GLY A 17 -2.17 -2.95 -8.89
CA GLY A 17 -3.37 -2.11 -8.86
C GLY A 17 -4.40 -2.51 -7.79
N ARG A 18 -3.95 -3.14 -6.70
CA ARG A 18 -4.78 -3.64 -5.59
C ARG A 18 -4.86 -2.67 -4.41
N VAL A 19 -4.18 -1.54 -4.49
CA VAL A 19 -4.36 -0.43 -3.55
C VAL A 19 -5.66 0.28 -3.92
N SER A 20 -6.48 0.59 -2.93
CA SER A 20 -7.72 1.34 -3.09
C SER A 20 -7.57 2.81 -2.70
N ALA A 21 -6.75 3.10 -1.69
CA ALA A 21 -6.54 4.46 -1.20
C ALA A 21 -5.14 4.64 -0.58
N VAL A 22 -4.62 5.86 -0.71
CA VAL A 22 -3.43 6.33 -0.02
C VAL A 22 -3.76 7.66 0.66
N GLU A 23 -3.69 7.68 1.98
CA GLU A 23 -4.04 8.84 2.80
C GLU A 23 -2.83 9.33 3.57
N PHE A 24 -2.36 10.54 3.27
CA PHE A 24 -1.32 11.19 4.05
C PHE A 24 -1.91 11.80 5.32
N TYR A 25 -1.26 11.58 6.45
CA TYR A 25 -1.68 12.20 7.70
C TYR A 25 -1.48 13.72 7.64
N LYS A 26 -2.45 14.48 8.16
CA LYS A 26 -2.43 15.96 8.11
C LYS A 26 -1.25 16.59 8.84
N ASP A 27 -0.70 15.89 9.82
CA ASP A 27 0.47 16.30 10.60
C ASP A 27 1.81 16.01 9.88
N GLY A 28 1.77 15.36 8.71
CA GLY A 28 2.97 14.98 7.96
C GLY A 28 3.74 13.80 8.56
N SER A 29 3.20 13.12 9.58
CA SER A 29 3.88 12.00 10.24
C SER A 29 4.07 10.78 9.34
N GLY A 30 3.23 10.63 8.31
CA GLY A 30 3.30 9.51 7.39
C GLY A 30 2.06 9.34 6.52
N ALA A 31 1.81 8.09 6.12
CA ALA A 31 0.67 7.74 5.29
C ALA A 31 0.08 6.38 5.64
N CYS A 32 -1.21 6.23 5.38
CA CYS A 32 -1.95 4.99 5.46
C CYS A 32 -2.28 4.48 4.05
N PHE A 33 -2.04 3.20 3.80
CA PHE A 33 -2.36 2.53 2.55
C PHE A 33 -3.45 1.51 2.81
N GLN A 34 -4.54 1.60 2.04
CA GLN A 34 -5.60 0.60 2.00
C GLN A 34 -5.44 -0.25 0.76
N TYR A 35 -5.42 -1.57 0.92
CA TYR A 35 -5.15 -2.49 -0.17
C TYR A 35 -5.78 -3.86 0.04
N LEU A 36 -6.03 -4.57 -1.06
CA LEU A 36 -6.50 -5.95 -1.05
C LEU A 36 -5.30 -6.90 -0.91
N ASP A 37 -5.19 -7.59 0.24
CA ASP A 37 -4.27 -8.70 0.42
C ASP A 37 -5.01 -9.99 0.04
N PRO A 38 -4.57 -10.74 -0.99
CA PRO A 38 -5.25 -11.97 -1.42
C PRO A 38 -5.19 -13.11 -0.40
N THR A 39 -4.32 -13.01 0.60
CA THR A 39 -4.02 -14.08 1.57
C THR A 39 -4.06 -13.62 3.02
N GLY A 40 -4.61 -12.44 3.28
CA GLY A 40 -4.46 -11.76 4.58
C GLY A 40 -5.27 -12.40 5.71
N ASP A 41 -6.55 -12.72 5.50
CA ASP A 41 -7.45 -13.19 6.55
C ASP A 41 -7.63 -14.71 6.49
N HIS A 42 -6.92 -15.44 7.34
CA HIS A 42 -6.93 -16.93 7.34
C HIS A 42 -6.67 -17.55 5.94
N GLY A 43 -5.91 -16.86 5.08
CA GLY A 43 -5.64 -17.28 3.71
C GLY A 43 -6.67 -16.83 2.68
N CYS A 44 -7.67 -16.03 3.08
CA CYS A 44 -8.67 -15.44 2.21
C CYS A 44 -8.33 -13.98 1.84
N PRO A 45 -8.84 -13.49 0.69
CA PRO A 45 -8.71 -12.10 0.31
C PRO A 45 -9.39 -11.18 1.32
N CYS A 46 -8.66 -10.20 1.85
CA CYS A 46 -9.19 -9.20 2.77
C CYS A 46 -8.63 -7.81 2.48
N THR A 47 -9.41 -6.79 2.82
CA THR A 47 -8.93 -5.41 2.76
C THR A 47 -8.12 -5.12 4.00
N MET A 48 -6.87 -4.72 3.80
CA MET A 48 -5.92 -4.39 4.84
C MET A 48 -5.63 -2.89 4.83
N ALA A 49 -5.40 -2.33 6.01
CA ALA A 49 -4.90 -0.98 6.18
C ALA A 49 -3.51 -1.05 6.85
N SER A 50 -2.54 -0.32 6.31
CA SER A 50 -1.21 -0.22 6.91
C SER A 50 -0.70 1.21 6.93
N SER A 51 -0.34 1.65 8.13
CA SER A 51 0.31 2.93 8.40
C SER A 51 1.82 2.79 8.39
N PHE A 52 2.47 3.77 7.77
CA PHE A 52 3.93 3.89 7.69
C PHE A 52 4.36 5.32 8.01
N LYS A 53 5.59 5.46 8.52
CA LYS A 53 6.20 6.79 8.68
C LYS A 53 6.45 7.42 7.32
N ILE A 54 6.62 8.74 7.29
CA ILE A 54 6.75 9.48 6.02
C ILE A 54 7.91 8.98 5.15
N GLU A 55 9.06 8.63 5.75
CA GLU A 55 10.23 8.10 5.02
C GLU A 55 9.91 6.77 4.31
N GLU A 56 9.27 5.85 5.02
CA GLU A 56 8.85 4.55 4.50
C GLU A 56 7.72 4.70 3.47
N ALA A 57 6.78 5.62 3.71
CA ALA A 57 5.72 5.92 2.77
C ALA A 57 6.29 6.43 1.44
N LEU A 58 7.26 7.35 1.48
CA LEU A 58 7.94 7.83 0.28
C LEU A 58 8.69 6.70 -0.44
N GLU A 59 9.34 5.79 0.30
CA GLU A 59 9.97 4.60 -0.28
C GLU A 59 8.93 3.71 -0.97
N ILE A 60 7.78 3.45 -0.34
CA ILE A 60 6.70 2.63 -0.91
C ILE A 60 6.20 3.21 -2.23
N ILE A 61 5.96 4.52 -2.30
CA ILE A 61 5.37 5.17 -3.47
C ILE A 61 6.43 5.43 -4.56
N SER A 62 7.71 5.45 -4.21
CA SER A 62 8.80 5.70 -5.15
C SER A 62 8.79 4.67 -6.30
N GLY A 63 8.85 5.19 -7.54
CA GLY A 63 8.78 4.39 -8.76
C GLY A 63 7.36 4.08 -9.26
N PHE A 64 6.31 4.46 -8.51
CA PHE A 64 4.92 4.33 -8.94
C PHE A 64 4.34 5.70 -9.35
N ARG A 65 3.30 5.67 -10.19
CA ARG A 65 2.61 6.90 -10.60
C ARG A 65 1.64 7.35 -9.51
N PHE A 66 1.53 8.66 -9.28
CA PHE A 66 0.44 9.19 -8.46
C PHE A 66 -0.91 8.75 -9.01
N LYS A 67 -1.84 8.41 -8.10
CA LYS A 67 -3.17 7.87 -8.45
C LYS A 67 -3.13 6.59 -9.29
N GLN A 68 -2.02 5.84 -9.27
CA GLN A 68 -1.97 4.53 -9.94
C GLN A 68 -3.03 3.56 -9.41
N HIS A 69 -3.45 3.70 -8.15
CA HIS A 69 -4.59 2.97 -7.60
C HIS A 69 -5.95 3.29 -8.26
N GLU A 70 -6.09 4.48 -8.88
CA GLU A 70 -7.28 4.85 -9.68
C GLU A 70 -7.22 4.29 -11.10
N LEU A 71 -6.02 3.92 -11.56
CA LEU A 71 -5.79 3.34 -12.89
C LEU A 71 -5.79 1.83 -12.75
N LYS A 72 -6.85 1.17 -13.24
CA LYS A 72 -6.87 -0.30 -13.34
C LYS A 72 -5.72 -0.77 -14.24
N THR A 73 -4.60 -1.18 -13.65
CA THR A 73 -3.64 -2.06 -14.32
C THR A 73 -4.28 -3.44 -14.36
N CYS A 74 -5.05 -3.69 -15.40
CA CYS A 74 -5.52 -5.03 -15.73
C CYS A 74 -4.32 -5.89 -16.14
N PHE A 75 -4.29 -7.13 -15.65
CA PHE A 75 -3.80 -8.27 -16.40
C PHE A 75 -4.94 -9.29 -16.46
#